data_AF-A0A1G6XQQ1-F1
#
_entry.id   AF-A0A1G6XQQ1-F1
#
_cell.length_a   1.000
_cell.length_b   1.000
_cell.length_c   1.000
_cell.angle_alpha   90.00
_cell.angle_beta   90.00
_cell.angle_gamma   90.00
#
_symmetry.space_group_name_H-M   'P 1'
#
loop_
_entity.id
_entity.type
_entity.pdbx_description
1 polymer ?
#
loop_
_entity_poly.entity_id
_entity_poly.type
_entity_poly.pdbx_seq_one_letter_code
_entity_poly.pdbx_strand_id
1 'polypeptide(L)'
;MGELGLRAGEVSHIEGDWVDLDRGTLRIPTYSDCSCGYCKSQAELAVSYRPDETDLETELSKRWKPKLEASARTVPYNFDEGLVDLYDRFFAEYDDFPRSRVVINRRVKRVAEAAELVEPDEIYPHAFRGHAAKYHARSGVGAHQLREFMGWSTVDAAMKYIKMVAPDVEREFNRIHKGPY
;
A
#
# COMPACT_ATOMS: atom_id res chain seq x y z
N MET A 1 -2.10 -1.86 3.83
CA MET A 1 -2.88 -0.64 4.15
C MET A 1 -2.45 -0.18 5.53
N GLY A 2 -3.10 0.79 6.16
CA GLY A 2 -2.62 1.36 7.43
C GLY A 2 -1.23 1.97 7.27
N GLU A 3 -0.35 1.72 8.23
CA GLU A 3 1.02 2.21 8.35
C GLU A 3 1.91 1.77 7.17
N LEU A 4 1.58 0.66 6.50
CA LEU A 4 2.35 0.18 5.35
C LEU A 4 2.03 0.90 4.03
N GLY A 5 1.00 1.75 3.99
CA GLY A 5 0.66 2.54 2.81
C GLY A 5 0.29 1.71 1.56
N LEU A 6 0.06 0.40 1.68
CA LEU A 6 -0.27 -0.48 0.55
C LEU A 6 -1.60 -0.09 -0.08
N ARG A 7 -1.69 -0.20 -1.40
CA ARG A 7 -2.94 -0.04 -2.15
C ARG A 7 -3.81 -1.28 -1.99
N ALA A 8 -5.13 -1.13 -2.09
CA ALA A 8 -6.04 -2.28 -2.07
C ALA A 8 -5.72 -3.35 -3.13
N GLY A 9 -5.22 -2.92 -4.30
CA GLY A 9 -4.74 -3.85 -5.33
C GLY A 9 -3.42 -4.53 -4.97
N GLU A 10 -2.55 -3.92 -4.18
CA GLU A 10 -1.32 -4.59 -3.69
C GLU A 10 -1.69 -5.64 -2.63
N VAL A 11 -2.65 -5.32 -1.75
CA VAL A 11 -3.12 -6.28 -0.72
C VAL A 11 -3.91 -7.44 -1.32
N SER A 12 -4.73 -7.22 -2.34
CA SER A 12 -5.53 -8.31 -2.94
C SER A 12 -4.74 -9.26 -3.84
N HIS A 13 -3.47 -8.99 -4.08
CA HIS A 13 -2.57 -9.82 -4.90
C HIS A 13 -1.33 -10.21 -4.11
N ILE A 14 -1.29 -9.96 -2.80
CA ILE A 14 -0.14 -10.35 -1.99
C ILE A 14 -0.07 -11.88 -1.95
N GLU A 15 1.14 -12.38 -2.15
CA GLU A 15 1.50 -13.79 -2.16
C GLU A 15 2.66 -13.99 -1.18
N GLY A 16 2.78 -15.19 -0.61
CA GLY A 16 3.80 -15.50 0.39
C GLY A 16 5.23 -15.31 -0.11
N ASP A 17 5.50 -15.52 -1.40
CA ASP A 17 6.81 -15.31 -2.04
C ASP A 17 7.20 -13.83 -2.19
N TRP A 18 6.24 -12.92 -1.97
CA TRP A 18 6.52 -11.49 -1.87
C TRP A 18 7.01 -11.13 -0.47
N VAL A 19 6.82 -12.00 0.53
CA VAL A 19 7.05 -11.70 1.95
C VAL A 19 8.27 -12.45 2.46
N ASP A 20 9.23 -11.69 2.98
CA ASP A 20 10.35 -12.22 3.76
C ASP A 20 10.00 -11.99 5.23
N LEU A 21 9.50 -13.05 5.90
CA LEU A 21 9.08 -13.02 7.31
C LEU A 21 10.28 -12.79 8.24
N ASP A 22 11.42 -13.42 7.96
CA ASP A 22 12.65 -13.29 8.76
C ASP A 22 13.17 -11.84 8.76
N ARG A 23 13.15 -11.18 7.60
CA ARG A 23 13.58 -9.77 7.49
C ARG A 23 12.49 -8.78 7.82
N GLY A 24 11.23 -9.22 7.88
CA GLY A 24 10.06 -8.37 8.00
C GLY A 24 9.92 -7.38 6.84
N THR A 25 10.01 -7.88 5.60
CA THR A 25 9.88 -7.07 4.39
C THR A 25 8.89 -7.65 3.37
N LEU A 26 8.18 -6.78 2.67
CA LEU A 26 7.26 -7.11 1.58
C LEU A 26 7.78 -6.54 0.25
N ARG A 27 8.07 -7.39 -0.72
CA ARG A 27 8.50 -7.04 -2.08
C ARG A 27 7.30 -6.99 -3.03
N ILE A 28 6.84 -5.79 -3.36
CA ILE A 28 5.82 -5.59 -4.39
C ILE A 28 6.50 -5.72 -5.76
N PRO A 29 6.12 -6.69 -6.61
CA PRO A 29 6.82 -6.93 -7.86
C PRO A 29 6.36 -5.98 -8.96
N THR A 30 7.14 -5.92 -10.05
CA THR A 30 6.77 -5.26 -11.30
C THR A 30 5.71 -6.04 -12.08
N TYR A 31 5.57 -7.33 -11.78
CA TYR A 31 4.61 -8.25 -12.39
C TYR A 31 4.42 -9.47 -11.47
N SER A 32 3.19 -10.01 -11.41
CA SER A 32 2.89 -11.35 -10.90
C SER A 32 1.89 -11.99 -11.85
N ASP A 33 1.97 -13.30 -12.09
CA ASP A 33 0.98 -13.99 -12.92
C ASP A 33 -0.34 -14.14 -12.15
N CYS A 34 -1.40 -13.46 -12.59
CA CYS A 34 -2.66 -13.45 -11.87
C CYS A 34 -3.88 -13.48 -12.78
N SER A 35 -4.77 -14.45 -12.51
CA SER A 35 -6.04 -14.64 -13.22
C SER A 35 -7.28 -14.39 -12.34
N CYS A 36 -7.14 -13.59 -11.28
CA CYS A 36 -8.26 -13.26 -10.39
C CYS A 36 -9.38 -12.51 -11.15
N GLY A 37 -10.59 -12.47 -10.60
CA GLY A 37 -11.74 -11.82 -11.24
C GLY A 37 -11.49 -10.36 -11.62
N TYR A 38 -10.71 -9.60 -10.83
CA TYR A 38 -10.32 -8.24 -11.18
C TYR A 38 -9.39 -8.21 -12.39
N CYS A 39 -8.35 -9.05 -12.43
CA CYS A 39 -7.42 -9.15 -13.56
C CYS A 39 -8.15 -9.58 -14.84
N LYS A 40 -9.07 -10.54 -14.76
CA LYS A 40 -9.95 -10.95 -15.86
C LYS A 40 -10.78 -9.79 -16.41
N SER A 41 -11.51 -9.07 -15.57
CA SER A 41 -12.30 -7.92 -16.02
C SER A 41 -11.43 -6.80 -16.62
N GLN A 42 -10.21 -6.60 -16.11
CA GLN A 42 -9.28 -5.62 -16.69
C GLN A 42 -8.67 -6.09 -18.03
N ALA A 43 -8.52 -7.40 -18.24
CA ALA A 43 -8.08 -7.97 -19.50
C ALA A 43 -9.21 -7.89 -20.56
N GLU A 44 -10.43 -8.30 -20.20
CA GLU A 44 -11.62 -8.17 -21.05
C GLU A 44 -11.85 -6.72 -21.49
N LEU A 45 -11.72 -5.76 -20.57
CA LEU A 45 -11.84 -4.35 -20.89
C LEU A 45 -10.74 -3.90 -21.88
N ALA A 46 -9.50 -4.38 -21.71
CA ALA A 46 -8.40 -4.04 -22.61
C ALA A 46 -8.60 -4.59 -24.04
N VAL A 47 -9.12 -5.81 -24.16
CA VAL A 47 -9.53 -6.41 -25.45
C VAL A 47 -10.68 -5.61 -26.06
N SER A 48 -11.67 -5.20 -25.26
CA SER A 48 -12.83 -4.45 -25.78
C SER A 48 -12.46 -3.11 -26.43
N TYR A 49 -11.37 -2.49 -25.97
CA TYR A 49 -10.85 -1.26 -26.58
C TYR A 49 -10.01 -1.50 -27.83
N ARG A 50 -9.47 -2.71 -28.03
CA ARG A 50 -8.52 -3.07 -29.11
C ARG A 50 -8.76 -4.50 -29.60
N PRO A 51 -9.96 -4.82 -30.10
CA PRO A 51 -10.36 -6.21 -30.40
C PRO A 51 -9.55 -6.84 -31.53
N ASP A 52 -8.96 -6.03 -32.43
CA ASP A 52 -8.16 -6.51 -33.56
C ASP A 52 -6.65 -6.61 -33.24
N GLU A 53 -6.20 -6.16 -32.06
CA GLU A 53 -4.77 -6.10 -31.70
C GLU A 53 -4.33 -7.12 -30.65
N THR A 54 -5.26 -7.65 -29.86
CA THR A 54 -4.94 -8.48 -28.70
C THR A 54 -6.12 -9.38 -28.35
N ASP A 55 -5.85 -10.46 -27.63
CA ASP A 55 -6.86 -11.39 -27.13
C ASP A 55 -6.83 -11.50 -25.60
N LEU A 56 -7.80 -12.22 -25.04
CA LEU A 56 -7.96 -12.35 -23.60
C LEU A 56 -6.75 -13.05 -22.95
N GLU A 57 -6.19 -14.08 -23.59
CA GLU A 57 -5.03 -14.82 -23.10
C GLU A 57 -3.79 -13.92 -23.05
N THR A 58 -3.56 -13.16 -24.11
CA THR A 58 -2.48 -12.19 -24.24
C THR A 58 -2.61 -11.06 -23.22
N GLU A 59 -3.82 -10.53 -22.98
CA GLU A 59 -4.01 -9.49 -21.97
C GLU A 59 -3.95 -10.03 -20.54
N LEU A 60 -4.38 -11.28 -20.30
CA LEU A 60 -4.27 -11.93 -18.99
C LEU A 60 -2.82 -12.23 -18.61
N SER A 61 -2.00 -12.72 -19.54
CA SER A 61 -0.56 -12.98 -19.30
C SER A 61 0.26 -11.72 -19.00
N LYS A 62 -0.33 -10.53 -19.11
CA LYS A 62 0.25 -9.24 -18.71
C LYS A 62 -0.26 -8.75 -17.35
N ARG A 63 -1.09 -9.53 -16.65
CA ARG A 63 -1.68 -9.21 -15.34
C ARG A 63 -1.12 -10.15 -14.28
N TRP A 64 -0.96 -9.72 -13.05
CA TRP A 64 -1.09 -8.38 -12.46
C TRP A 64 0.21 -7.57 -12.58
N LYS A 65 0.09 -6.24 -12.70
CA LYS A 65 1.21 -5.30 -12.59
C LYS A 65 0.80 -4.03 -11.85
N PRO A 66 1.70 -3.38 -11.10
CA PRO A 66 1.39 -2.12 -10.47
C PRO A 66 1.08 -1.02 -11.51
N LYS A 67 0.28 -0.04 -11.09
CA LYS A 67 -0.13 1.09 -11.97
C LYS A 67 1.07 1.93 -12.45
N LEU A 68 2.08 2.09 -11.60
CA LEU A 68 3.28 2.87 -11.87
C LEU A 68 4.49 1.97 -11.61
N GLU A 69 5.54 2.12 -12.42
CA GLU A 69 6.79 1.40 -12.24
C GLU A 69 7.39 1.64 -10.84
N ALA A 70 7.41 2.90 -10.38
CA ALA A 70 7.86 3.29 -9.05
C ALA A 70 7.09 2.62 -7.90
N SER A 71 5.98 1.92 -8.17
CA SER A 71 5.24 1.18 -7.14
C SER A 71 5.75 -0.24 -6.92
N ALA A 72 6.54 -0.79 -7.84
CA ALA A 72 7.35 -1.97 -7.54
C ALA A 72 8.44 -1.53 -6.56
N ARG A 73 8.41 -2.08 -5.34
CA ARG A 73 9.22 -1.60 -4.22
C ARG A 73 9.26 -2.63 -3.09
N THR A 74 10.25 -2.48 -2.23
CA THR A 74 10.29 -3.19 -0.95
C THR A 74 9.71 -2.29 0.14
N VAL A 75 8.77 -2.83 0.91
CA VAL A 75 8.12 -2.18 2.05
C VAL A 75 8.58 -2.89 3.32
N PRO A 76 9.43 -2.27 4.16
CA PRO A 76 9.73 -2.82 5.47
C PRO A 76 8.48 -2.75 6.36
N TYR A 77 8.29 -3.75 7.21
CA TYR A 77 7.25 -3.75 8.25
C TYR A 77 7.78 -4.16 9.63
N ASN A 78 9.04 -4.56 9.73
CA ASN A 78 9.73 -4.89 10.99
C ASN A 78 9.93 -3.71 11.97
N PHE A 79 9.48 -2.50 11.62
CA PHE A 79 9.50 -1.35 12.52
C PHE A 79 8.37 -1.39 13.57
N ASP A 80 7.43 -2.32 13.44
CA ASP A 80 6.29 -2.49 14.34
C ASP A 80 6.08 -3.99 14.64
N GLU A 81 6.19 -4.37 15.91
CA GLU A 81 6.05 -5.79 16.35
C GLU A 81 4.65 -6.35 16.08
N GLY A 82 3.62 -5.50 16.12
CA GLY A 82 2.24 -5.89 15.80
C GLY A 82 2.05 -6.18 14.31
N LEU A 83 2.75 -5.46 13.44
CA LEU A 83 2.79 -5.79 12.00
C LEU A 83 3.52 -7.10 11.75
N VAL A 84 4.61 -7.38 12.47
CA VAL A 84 5.32 -8.67 12.37
C VAL A 84 4.38 -9.82 12.76
N ASP A 85 3.78 -9.77 13.95
CA ASP A 85 2.83 -10.80 14.42
C ASP A 85 1.61 -10.95 13.49
N LEU A 86 1.10 -9.84 12.93
CA LEU A 86 0.01 -9.88 11.95
C LEU A 86 0.40 -10.66 10.68
N TYR A 87 1.59 -10.41 10.14
CA TYR A 87 2.08 -11.09 8.94
C TYR A 87 2.38 -12.56 9.22
N ASP A 88 3.03 -12.87 10.34
CA ASP A 88 3.30 -14.25 10.77
C ASP A 88 2.01 -15.06 10.91
N ARG A 89 1.01 -14.53 11.60
CA ARG A 89 -0.28 -15.20 11.75
C ARG A 89 -1.02 -15.36 10.43
N PHE A 90 -0.98 -14.34 9.58
CA PHE A 90 -1.66 -14.39 8.29
C PHE A 90 -1.05 -15.47 7.39
N PHE A 91 0.29 -15.48 7.24
CA PHE A 91 0.99 -16.42 6.37
C PHE A 91 1.17 -17.82 6.98
N ALA A 92 0.91 -17.99 8.29
CA ALA A 92 0.75 -19.31 8.88
C ALA A 92 -0.56 -20.01 8.43
N GLU A 93 -1.57 -19.25 8.01
CA GLU A 93 -2.89 -19.79 7.59
C GLU A 93 -3.13 -19.68 6.08
N TYR A 94 -2.58 -18.66 5.42
CA TYR A 94 -2.87 -18.34 4.03
C TYR A 94 -1.59 -18.09 3.22
N ASP A 95 -1.44 -18.76 2.07
CA ASP A 95 -0.34 -18.52 1.14
C ASP A 95 -0.53 -17.22 0.32
N ASP A 96 -1.77 -16.80 0.14
CA ASP A 96 -2.16 -15.60 -0.61
C ASP A 96 -3.41 -14.95 0.00
N PHE A 97 -3.77 -13.74 -0.45
CA PHE A 97 -5.00 -13.11 0.03
C PHE A 97 -6.26 -13.83 -0.49
N PRO A 98 -7.04 -14.50 0.39
CA PRO A 98 -7.99 -15.55 -0.03
C PRO A 98 -9.32 -14.99 -0.56
N ARG A 99 -9.41 -13.68 -0.83
CA ARG A 99 -10.66 -12.96 -1.13
C ARG A 99 -10.45 -11.92 -2.20
N SER A 100 -11.53 -11.52 -2.87
CA SER A 100 -11.45 -10.48 -3.89
C SER A 100 -11.16 -9.10 -3.28
N ARG A 101 -10.60 -8.20 -4.10
CA ARG A 101 -10.39 -6.79 -3.75
C ARG A 101 -11.64 -6.09 -3.20
N VAL A 102 -12.83 -6.50 -3.64
CA VAL A 102 -14.10 -5.91 -3.16
C VAL A 102 -14.30 -6.18 -1.66
N VAL A 103 -13.85 -7.33 -1.15
CA VAL A 103 -13.95 -7.68 0.27
C VAL A 103 -13.14 -6.73 1.13
N ILE A 104 -12.00 -6.23 0.64
CA ILE A 104 -11.20 -5.22 1.35
C ILE A 104 -12.03 -3.97 1.62
N ASN A 105 -12.65 -3.39 0.58
CA ASN A 105 -13.47 -2.19 0.74
C ASN A 105 -14.62 -2.42 1.73
N ARG A 106 -15.31 -3.56 1.61
CA ARG A 106 -16.42 -3.92 2.50
C ARG A 106 -15.98 -4.07 3.96
N ARG A 107 -14.84 -4.72 4.19
CA ARG A 107 -14.27 -4.89 5.54
C ARG A 107 -13.87 -3.55 6.15
N VAL A 108 -13.18 -2.70 5.37
CA VAL A 108 -12.82 -1.34 5.79
C VAL A 108 -14.06 -0.54 6.18
N LYS A 109 -15.08 -0.54 5.33
CA LYS A 109 -16.33 0.18 5.61
C LYS A 109 -17.01 -0.34 6.87
N ARG A 110 -17.15 -1.66 7.03
CA ARG A 110 -17.75 -2.26 8.22
C ARG A 110 -17.00 -1.91 9.51
N VAL A 111 -15.66 -1.90 9.47
CA VAL A 111 -14.85 -1.49 10.63
C VAL A 111 -15.05 -0.01 10.92
N ALA A 112 -15.16 0.85 9.90
CA ALA A 112 -15.41 2.27 10.09
C ALA A 112 -16.82 2.54 10.66
N GLU A 113 -17.85 1.87 10.15
CA GLU A 113 -19.22 1.95 10.67
C GLU A 113 -19.33 1.51 12.14
N ALA A 114 -18.48 0.58 12.56
CA ALA A 114 -18.41 0.12 13.95
C ALA A 114 -17.51 1.00 14.84
N ALA A 115 -16.69 1.87 14.25
CA ALA A 115 -15.80 2.75 14.98
C ALA A 115 -16.51 4.07 15.29
N GLU A 116 -16.79 4.32 16.57
CA GLU A 116 -17.47 5.54 17.04
C GLU A 116 -16.62 6.83 16.89
N LEU A 117 -15.36 6.69 16.46
CA LEU A 117 -14.37 7.78 16.41
C LEU A 117 -14.12 8.35 15.01
N VAL A 118 -14.77 7.81 13.98
CA VAL A 118 -14.50 8.18 12.58
C VAL A 118 -15.80 8.31 11.80
N GLU A 119 -15.81 9.22 10.82
CA GLU A 119 -16.89 9.30 9.85
C GLU A 119 -16.73 8.18 8.81
N PRO A 120 -17.64 7.18 8.74
CA PRO A 120 -17.41 5.97 7.95
C PRO A 120 -17.19 6.22 6.46
N ASP A 121 -17.84 7.25 5.90
CA ASP A 121 -17.72 7.61 4.48
C ASP A 121 -16.38 8.29 4.15
N GLU A 122 -15.63 8.76 5.16
CA GLU A 122 -14.27 9.28 4.98
C GLU A 122 -13.21 8.17 5.07
N ILE A 123 -13.60 6.95 5.47
CA ILE A 123 -12.69 5.82 5.67
C ILE A 123 -12.79 4.83 4.51
N TYR A 124 -11.78 4.86 3.65
CA TYR A 124 -11.62 3.97 2.51
C TYR A 124 -10.14 3.62 2.30
N PRO A 125 -9.77 2.57 1.55
CA PRO A 125 -8.37 2.13 1.43
C PRO A 125 -7.37 3.22 1.03
N HIS A 126 -7.79 4.19 0.22
CA HIS A 126 -6.91 5.29 -0.16
C HIS A 126 -6.72 6.32 0.96
N ALA A 127 -7.69 6.51 1.86
CA ALA A 127 -7.54 7.31 3.07
C ALA A 127 -6.45 6.74 3.99
N PHE A 128 -6.41 5.41 4.20
CA PHE A 128 -5.34 4.76 4.96
C PHE A 128 -3.95 4.98 4.34
N ARG A 129 -3.87 5.01 3.01
CA ARG A 129 -2.60 5.31 2.35
C ARG A 129 -2.16 6.76 2.60
N GLY A 130 -3.09 7.71 2.64
CA GLY A 130 -2.80 9.08 3.07
C GLY A 130 -2.38 9.15 4.54
N HIS A 131 -3.03 8.37 5.41
CA HIS A 131 -2.65 8.24 6.81
C HIS A 131 -1.21 7.73 6.97
N ALA A 132 -0.83 6.64 6.27
CA ALA A 132 0.53 6.10 6.28
C ALA A 132 1.58 7.17 5.96
N ALA A 133 1.33 7.97 4.91
CA ALA A 133 2.23 9.03 4.51
C ALA A 133 2.37 10.11 5.59
N LYS A 134 1.27 10.50 6.25
CA LYS A 134 1.30 11.45 7.37
C LYS A 134 2.02 10.86 8.58
N TYR A 135 1.76 9.60 8.91
CA TYR A 135 2.37 8.89 10.04
C TYR A 135 3.89 8.88 9.89
N HIS A 136 4.40 8.37 8.76
CA HIS A 136 5.83 8.29 8.52
C HIS A 136 6.50 9.66 8.40
N ALA A 137 5.83 10.64 7.77
CA ALA A 137 6.35 12.00 7.73
C ALA A 137 6.46 12.61 9.14
N ARG A 138 5.49 12.37 10.03
CA ARG A 138 5.55 12.81 11.45
C ARG A 138 6.66 12.13 12.22
N SER A 139 6.93 10.85 11.91
CA SER A 139 8.04 10.09 12.50
C SER A 139 9.42 10.53 11.98
N GLY A 140 9.48 11.50 11.05
CA GLY A 140 10.72 12.08 10.56
C GLY A 140 11.28 11.41 9.31
N VAL A 141 10.51 10.57 8.62
CA VAL A 141 10.94 9.96 7.35
C VAL A 141 11.11 11.06 6.29
N GLY A 142 12.31 11.14 5.72
CA GLY A 142 12.66 12.11 4.69
C GLY A 142 11.90 11.93 3.37
N ALA A 143 11.87 12.98 2.53
CA ALA A 143 11.06 13.02 1.32
C ALA A 143 11.41 11.92 0.31
N HIS A 144 12.70 11.59 0.16
CA HIS A 144 13.16 10.55 -0.75
C HIS A 144 12.73 9.16 -0.28
N GLN A 145 12.96 8.84 0.99
CA GLN A 145 12.58 7.57 1.59
C GLN A 145 11.05 7.40 1.60
N LEU A 146 10.31 8.47 1.89
CA LEU A 146 8.85 8.44 1.85
C LEU A 146 8.33 8.23 0.42
N ARG A 147 8.95 8.86 -0.60
CA ARG A 147 8.62 8.62 -2.01
C ARG A 147 8.77 7.15 -2.36
N GLU A 148 9.89 6.54 -1.97
CA GLU A 148 10.21 5.14 -2.24
C GLU A 148 9.25 4.21 -1.50
N PHE A 149 9.09 4.38 -0.19
CA PHE A 149 8.18 3.61 0.65
C PHE A 149 6.74 3.65 0.13
N MET A 150 6.26 4.82 -0.28
CA MET A 150 4.92 4.96 -0.83
C MET A 150 4.84 4.44 -2.26
N GLY A 151 5.92 4.45 -3.03
CA GLY A 151 5.91 4.09 -4.45
C GLY A 151 5.31 5.19 -5.33
N TRP A 152 5.74 6.43 -5.09
CA TRP A 152 5.38 7.60 -5.89
C TRP A 152 6.43 7.87 -6.97
N SER A 153 5.99 8.42 -8.10
CA SER A 153 6.88 8.78 -9.22
C SER A 153 7.69 10.06 -8.95
N THR A 154 7.18 10.97 -8.12
CA THR A 154 7.83 12.27 -7.86
C THR A 154 7.96 12.53 -6.36
N VAL A 155 9.01 13.26 -5.99
CA VAL A 155 9.27 13.69 -4.61
C VAL A 155 8.23 14.72 -4.15
N ASP A 156 7.63 15.49 -5.06
CA ASP A 156 6.60 16.48 -4.75
C ASP A 156 5.41 15.90 -4.00
N ALA A 157 5.03 14.64 -4.30
CA ALA A 157 3.99 13.94 -3.57
C ALA A 157 4.36 13.79 -2.08
N ALA A 158 5.61 13.47 -1.76
CA ALA A 158 6.11 13.37 -0.40
C ALA A 158 6.23 14.73 0.29
N MET A 159 6.69 15.75 -0.43
CA MET A 159 6.82 17.11 0.11
C MET A 159 5.47 17.67 0.61
N LYS A 160 4.36 17.33 -0.03
CA LYS A 160 3.01 17.71 0.45
C LYS A 160 2.73 17.19 1.87
N TYR A 161 3.10 15.94 2.15
CA TYR A 161 2.87 15.33 3.46
C TYR A 161 3.84 15.87 4.50
N ILE A 162 5.12 16.04 4.15
CA ILE A 162 6.12 16.64 5.03
C ILE A 162 5.70 18.05 5.44
N LYS A 163 5.30 18.88 4.47
CA LYS A 163 4.81 20.23 4.74
C LYS A 163 3.57 20.24 5.64
N MET A 164 2.66 19.28 5.45
CA MET A 164 1.43 19.18 6.25
C MET A 164 1.70 18.89 7.74
N VAL A 165 2.79 18.21 8.05
CA VAL A 165 3.10 17.77 9.42
C VAL A 165 4.28 18.52 10.03
N ALA A 166 4.94 19.39 9.27
CA ALA A 166 6.06 20.18 9.72
C ALA A 166 5.65 21.07 10.91
N PRO A 167 6.35 20.96 12.06
CA PRO A 167 6.16 21.92 13.15
C PRO A 167 6.76 23.28 12.76
N ASP A 168 6.56 24.28 13.59
CA ASP A 168 7.27 25.55 13.45
C ASP A 168 8.79 25.36 13.57
N VAL A 169 9.53 26.32 13.03
CA VAL A 169 11.00 26.24 12.89
C VAL A 169 11.68 26.09 14.25
N GLU A 170 11.22 26.82 15.27
CA GLU A 170 11.82 26.75 16.61
C GLU A 170 11.62 25.37 17.23
N ARG A 171 10.40 24.83 17.16
CA ARG A 171 10.10 23.48 17.64
C ARG A 171 10.90 22.41 16.92
N GLU A 172 11.09 22.52 15.60
CA GLU A 172 11.91 21.57 14.85
C GLU A 172 13.39 21.62 15.26
N PHE A 173 13.95 22.82 15.39
CA PHE A 173 15.33 22.98 15.85
C PHE A 173 15.52 22.50 17.30
N ASN A 174 14.54 22.75 18.17
CA ASN A 174 14.55 22.22 19.54
C ASN A 174 14.50 20.69 19.53
N ARG A 175 13.62 20.07 18.73
CA ARG A 175 13.52 18.61 18.57
C ARG A 175 14.84 17.97 18.14
N ILE A 176 15.54 18.60 17.19
CA ILE A 176 16.79 18.07 16.63
C ILE A 176 17.99 18.30 17.57
N HIS A 177 18.13 19.51 18.12
CA HIS A 177 19.35 19.91 18.82
C HIS A 177 19.29 19.77 20.34
N LYS A 178 18.10 19.76 20.95
CA LYS A 178 17.95 19.69 22.42
C LYS A 178 17.45 18.34 22.92
N GLY A 179 17.08 17.43 22.01
CA GLY A 179 16.51 16.13 22.35
C GLY A 179 15.07 16.24 22.91
N PRO A 180 14.33 15.13 22.99
CA PRO A 180 13.05 15.13 23.69
C PRO A 180 13.32 15.37 25.18
N TYR A 181 12.74 16.45 25.73
CA TYR A 181 12.60 16.60 27.18
C TYR A 181 11.78 15.45 27.75
#